data_AF-A0A7V0J6T2-F1
#
_entry.id   AF-A0A7V0J6T2-F1
#
_cell.length_a   1.000
_cell.length_b   1.000
_cell.length_c   1.000
_cell.angle_alpha   90.00
_cell.angle_beta   90.00
_cell.angle_gamma   90.00
#
_symmetry.space_group_name_H-M   'P 1'
#
loop_
_entity.id
_entity.type
_entity.pdbx_description
1 polymer ?
#
loop_
_entity_poly.entity_id
_entity_poly.type
_entity_poly.pdbx_seq_one_letter_code
_entity_poly.pdbx_strand_id
1 'polypeptide(L)' 'MTAESNAPSESFFATLKKELVNRTTFRTHAEARIAIRHWIESWYNRLRLSSVIGYQTPIGWENHYRHNTQTLAA' A
#
# COMPACT_ATOMS: atom_id res chain seq x y z
N MET A 1 -16.46 -3.07 15.95
CA MET A 1 -15.12 -2.68 15.46
C MET A 1 -14.22 -3.89 15.64
N THR A 2 -14.11 -4.75 14.62
CA THR A 2 -13.40 -6.04 14.70
C THR A 2 -11.92 -5.82 14.33
N ALA A 3 -11.02 -6.51 15.05
CA ALA A 3 -9.56 -6.39 14.96
C ALA A 3 -8.96 -6.66 13.55
N GLU A 4 -9.77 -7.19 12.63
CA GLU A 4 -9.40 -7.51 11.25
C GLU A 4 -9.04 -6.28 10.39
N SER A 5 -9.61 -5.10 10.65
CA SER A 5 -9.27 -3.89 9.88
C SER A 5 -7.94 -3.24 10.30
N ASN A 6 -7.43 -3.57 11.49
CA ASN A 6 -6.21 -2.94 12.00
C ASN A 6 -4.94 -3.62 11.47
N ALA A 7 -4.96 -4.93 11.23
CA ALA A 7 -3.76 -5.66 10.80
C ALA A 7 -3.18 -5.20 9.44
N PRO A 8 -3.98 -4.95 8.38
CA PRO A 8 -3.45 -4.40 7.12
C PRO A 8 -2.93 -2.96 7.29
N SER A 9 -3.61 -2.16 8.12
CA SER A 9 -3.24 -0.78 8.41
C SER A 9 -1.94 -0.70 9.21
N GLU A 10 -1.78 -1.54 10.24
CA GLU A 10 -0.57 -1.64 11.06
C GLU A 10 0.63 -2.09 10.22
N SER A 11 0.46 -3.10 9.37
CA SER A 11 1.51 -3.55 8.45
C SER A 11 1.93 -2.46 7.45
N PHE A 12 0.95 -1.69 6.93
CA PHE A 12 1.22 -0.53 6.09
C PHE A 12 2.07 0.51 6.82
N PHE A 13 1.63 0.97 8.00
CA PHE A 13 2.35 2.02 8.74
C PHE A 13 3.73 1.55 9.23
N ALA A 14 3.86 0.29 9.64
CA ALA A 14 5.15 -0.29 10.01
C ALA A 14 6.12 -0.28 8.81
N THR A 15 5.64 -0.66 7.63
CA THR A 15 6.44 -0.67 6.39
C THR A 15 6.82 0.74 5.95
N LEU A 16 5.88 1.68 5.96
CA LEU A 16 6.13 3.09 5.64
C LEU A 16 7.20 3.69 6.54
N LYS A 17 7.11 3.44 7.86
CA LYS A 17 8.11 3.93 8.81
C LYS A 17 9.48 3.31 8.56
N LYS A 18 9.55 2.00 8.39
CA LYS A 18 10.79 1.25 8.21
C LYS A 18 11.56 1.65 6.95
N GLU A 19 10.84 1.90 5.86
CA GLU A 19 11.45 1.99 4.53
C GLU A 19 11.55 3.42 3.99
N LEU A 20 10.69 4.33 4.46
CA LEU A 20 10.75 5.74 4.07
C LEU A 20 11.12 6.64 5.25
N VAL A 21 10.30 6.67 6.30
CA VAL A 21 10.38 7.69 7.36
C VAL A 21 11.69 7.57 8.16
N ASN A 22 12.07 6.37 8.58
CA ASN A 22 13.28 6.16 9.38
C ASN A 22 14.57 6.29 8.55
N ARG A 23 14.45 6.36 7.21
CA ARG A 23 15.60 6.44 6.28
C ARG A 23 15.77 7.81 5.64
N THR A 24 14.83 8.72 5.88
CA THR A 24 14.78 10.02 5.19
C THR A 24 14.51 11.12 6.21
N THR A 25 15.38 12.13 6.25
CA THR A 25 15.13 13.35 7.01
C THR A 25 14.40 14.35 6.12
N PHE A 26 13.21 14.77 6.54
CA PHE A 26 12.43 15.80 5.84
C PHE A 26 12.65 17.15 6.50
N ARG A 27 12.89 18.20 5.71
CA ARG A 27 13.06 19.58 6.22
C ARG A 27 11.71 20.24 6.46
N THR A 28 10.69 19.86 5.68
CA THR A 28 9.33 20.39 5.81
C THR A 28 8.28 19.28 5.78
N HIS A 29 7.11 19.59 6.33
CA HIS A 29 5.95 18.70 6.23
C HIS A 29 5.49 18.52 4.77
N ALA A 30 5.66 19.52 3.92
CA ALA A 30 5.33 19.44 2.50
C ALA A 30 6.21 18.41 1.77
N GLU A 31 7.51 18.41 2.05
CA GLU A 31 8.45 17.41 1.51
C GLU A 31 8.06 15.99 1.94
N ALA A 32 7.78 15.80 3.24
CA ALA A 32 7.34 14.50 3.76
C ALA A 32 6.07 14.01 3.05
N ARG A 33 5.08 14.89 2.84
CA ARG A 33 3.83 14.56 2.15
C ARG A 33 4.05 14.14 0.69
N ILE A 34 4.94 14.83 -0.04
CA ILE A 34 5.29 14.47 -1.42
C ILE A 34 6.00 13.12 -1.46
N ALA A 35 6.98 12.91 -0.57
CA ALA A 35 7.72 11.65 -0.51
C ALA A 35 6.83 10.46 -0.16
N ILE A 36 5.90 10.62 0.80
CA ILE A 36 4.92 9.59 1.16
C ILE A 36 4.02 9.27 -0.04
N ARG A 37 3.49 10.29 -0.73
CA ARG A 37 2.67 10.07 -1.93
C ARG A 37 3.41 9.28 -2.99
N HIS A 38 4.63 9.72 -3.32
CA HIS A 38 5.45 9.03 -4.32
C HIS A 38 5.77 7.59 -3.90
N TRP A 39 6.08 7.36 -2.64
CA TRP A 39 6.33 6.03 -2.11
C TRP A 39 5.08 5.13 -2.21
N ILE A 40 3.88 5.67 -1.94
CA ILE A 40 2.62 4.93 -2.09
C ILE A 40 2.38 4.57 -3.56
N GLU A 41 2.46 5.55 -4.46
CA GLU A 41 2.08 5.39 -5.88
C GLU A 41 3.09 4.59 -6.69
N SER A 42 4.39 4.81 -6.47
CA SER A 42 5.45 4.22 -7.28
C SER A 42 5.94 2.89 -6.73
N TRP A 43 5.93 2.71 -5.41
CA TRP A 43 6.52 1.53 -4.78
C TRP A 43 5.49 0.65 -4.08
N TYR A 44 4.70 1.17 -3.13
CA TYR A 44 3.77 0.35 -2.35
C TYR A 44 2.68 -0.28 -3.23
N ASN A 45 1.97 0.54 -4.01
CA ASN A 45 0.87 0.05 -4.84
C ASN A 45 1.32 -0.82 -6.01
N ARG A 46 2.49 -0.51 -6.60
CA ARG A 46 2.94 -1.10 -7.86
C ARG A 46 3.92 -2.25 -7.72
N LEU A 47 4.78 -2.25 -6.69
CA LEU A 47 5.93 -3.15 -6.60
C LEU A 47 5.93 -4.00 -5.33
N ARG A 48 5.32 -3.53 -4.24
CA ARG A 48 5.33 -4.27 -2.98
C ARG A 48 4.42 -5.49 -3.05
N LEU A 49 5.00 -6.68 -2.92
CA LEU A 49 4.25 -7.91 -2.75
C LEU A 49 3.80 -8.04 -1.29
N SER A 50 2.55 -8.45 -1.10
CA SER A 50 2.00 -8.73 0.22
C SER A 50 1.52 -10.18 0.28
N SER A 51 2.01 -10.92 1.28
CA SER A 51 1.60 -12.30 1.54
C SER A 51 0.11 -12.40 1.89
N VAL A 52 -0.46 -11.34 2.45
CA VAL A 52 -1.91 -11.25 2.79
C VAL A 52 -2.78 -11.36 1.54
N ILE A 53 -2.30 -10.88 0.39
CA ILE A 53 -3.02 -10.92 -0.89
C ILE A 53 -2.37 -11.92 -1.86
N GLY A 54 -1.76 -12.99 -1.34
CA GLY A 54 -1.23 -14.08 -2.17
C GLY A 54 0.01 -13.69 -2.98
N TYR A 55 0.90 -12.88 -2.40
CA TYR A 55 2.13 -12.39 -3.06
C TYR A 55 1.86 -11.58 -4.33
N GLN A 56 0.74 -10.87 -4.36
CA GLN A 56 0.42 -9.91 -5.41
C GLN A 56 0.73 -8.49 -4.96
N THR A 57 0.82 -7.58 -5.92
CA THR A 57 0.88 -6.14 -5.64
C THR A 57 -0.54 -5.62 -5.37
N PRO A 58 -0.73 -4.57 -4.55
CA PRO A 58 -2.05 -4.03 -4.27
C PRO A 58 -2.83 -3.68 -5.56
N ILE A 59 -2.17 -3.06 -6.54
CA ILE A 59 -2.80 -2.73 -7.83
C ILE A 59 -3.09 -3.98 -8.66
N GLY A 60 -2.22 -5.00 -8.61
CA GLY A 60 -2.42 -6.26 -9.32
C GLY A 60 -3.63 -7.01 -8.78
N TRP A 61 -3.77 -7.06 -7.46
CA TRP A 61 -4.92 -7.65 -6.79
C TRP A 61 -6.21 -6.89 -7.10
N GLU A 62 -6.21 -5.55 -6.99
CA GLU A 62 -7.38 -4.73 -7.31
C GLU A 62 -7.82 -4.90 -8.77
N ASN A 63 -6.87 -4.91 -9.70
CA ASN A 63 -7.16 -5.14 -11.11
C ASN A 63 -7.76 -6.53 -11.35
N HIS A 64 -7.17 -7.58 -10.76
CA HIS A 64 -7.68 -8.94 -10.87
C HIS A 64 -9.09 -9.06 -10.27
N TYR A 65 -9.32 -8.45 -9.10
CA TYR A 65 -10.63 -8.42 -8.47
C TYR A 65 -11.66 -7.73 -9.37
N ARG A 66 -11.38 -6.52 -9.85
CA ARG A 66 -12.29 -5.75 -10.73
C ARG A 66 -12.65 -6.50 -12.01
N HIS A 67 -11.69 -7.16 -12.66
CA HIS A 67 -11.96 -7.95 -13.86
C HIS A 67 -12.89 -9.13 -13.56
N ASN A 68 -12.67 -9.84 -12.45
CA ASN A 68 -13.53 -10.96 -12.05
C ASN A 68 -14.94 -10.50 -11.65
N THR A 69 -15.08 -9.38 -10.93
CA THR A 69 -16.41 -8.87 -10.56
C THR A 69 -17.20 -8.37 -11.77
N GLN A 70 -16.55 -7.75 -12.77
CA GLN A 70 -17.22 -7.33 -14.01
C GLN A 70 -17.64 -8.51 -14.87
N THR A 71 -16.86 -9.59 -14.90
CA THR A 71 -17.20 -10.82 -15.66
C THR A 71 -18.39 -11.57 -15.05
N LEU A 72 -18.58 -11.47 -13.72
CA LEU A 72 -19.71 -12.10 -13.01
C LEU A 72 -21.00 -11.27 -13.03
N ALA A 73 -20.91 -9.99 -13.42
CA ALA A 73 -22.04 -9.06 -13.49
C ALA A 73 -22.57 -8.82 -14.92
N ALA A 74 -22.01 -9.53 -15.91
CA ALA A 74 -22.42 -9.52 -17.32
C ALA A 74 -23.02 -10.88 -17.70
#